data_AF-A0A957ZG27-F1
#
_entry.id   AF-A0A957ZG27-F1
#
_cell.length_a   1.000
_cell.length_b   1.000
_cell.length_c   1.000
_cell.angle_alpha   90.00
_cell.angle_beta   90.00
_cell.angle_gamma   90.00
#
_symmetry.space_group_name_H-M   'P 1'
#
loop_
_entity.id
_entity.type
_entity.pdbx_description
1 polymer ?
#
loop_
_entity_poly.entity_id
_entity_poly.type
_entity_poly.pdbx_seq_one_letter_code
_entity_poly.pdbx_strand_id
1 'polypeptide(L)'
;MATTEQAVKSSNGNGYKVIGTRPIRHDGLDKVTGRARYAADVRFPGMLYGKVLRSPHAHANIKSVDVSKALAMDGVRAVVTSADMGQVADKIQEMGEGAANLRHLKDNILADKKALYFGHAIAAVAATSPQIAEEALKLIEVEYEVLDPVMDVLKAMEDGAPLLHSNMRTDRFGNTGEKPTNIANHILHKHGDLEKGFAEADVVVEREFRTEMVHQGYIEPHSSTAVYKPDGT
;
A
#
# COMPACT_ATOMS: atom_id res chain seq x y z
N MET A 1 -33.31 44.89 28.40
CA MET A 1 -32.28 44.21 29.20
C MET A 1 -31.06 44.05 28.32
N ALA A 2 -29.99 44.80 28.61
CA ALA A 2 -28.76 44.75 27.84
C ALA A 2 -28.00 43.46 28.18
N THR A 3 -27.80 42.59 27.20
CA THR A 3 -26.87 41.47 27.30
C THR A 3 -25.46 42.03 27.25
N THR A 4 -24.81 42.12 28.41
CA THR A 4 -23.38 42.42 28.53
C THR A 4 -22.57 41.37 27.76
N GLU A 5 -21.95 41.76 26.66
CA GLU A 5 -20.84 41.04 26.06
C GLU A 5 -19.65 41.10 27.03
N GLN A 6 -19.55 40.12 27.93
CA GLN A 6 -18.27 39.86 28.57
C GLN A 6 -17.35 39.22 27.53
N ALA A 7 -16.42 40.02 27.02
CA ALA A 7 -15.27 39.53 26.27
C ALA A 7 -14.58 38.45 27.12
N VAL A 8 -14.66 37.20 26.67
CA VAL A 8 -13.90 36.08 27.24
C VAL A 8 -12.43 36.44 27.11
N LYS A 9 -11.82 36.92 28.20
CA LYS A 9 -10.37 37.13 28.29
C LYS A 9 -9.70 35.80 27.92
N SER A 10 -8.87 35.84 26.89
CA SER A 10 -8.03 34.71 26.52
C SER A 10 -7.18 34.31 27.74
N SER A 11 -7.40 33.11 28.26
CA SER A 11 -6.65 32.56 29.40
C SER A 11 -5.21 32.20 29.03
N ASN A 12 -4.85 32.31 27.74
CA ASN A 12 -3.52 32.07 27.23
C ASN A 12 -2.94 33.42 26.82
N GLY A 13 -1.81 33.83 27.40
CA GLY A 13 -1.17 35.15 27.21
C GLY A 13 -0.71 35.50 25.78
N ASN A 14 -1.35 34.93 24.76
CA ASN A 14 -0.97 34.92 23.35
C ASN A 14 -1.92 35.81 22.51
N GLY A 15 -2.92 36.45 23.11
CA GLY A 15 -3.83 37.39 22.44
C GLY A 15 -4.90 36.76 21.53
N TYR A 16 -4.88 35.43 21.33
CA TYR A 16 -5.83 34.73 20.48
C TYR A 16 -7.03 34.17 21.27
N LYS A 17 -8.23 34.21 20.67
CA LYS A 17 -9.47 33.69 21.27
C LYS A 17 -9.49 32.16 21.41
N VAL A 18 -8.88 31.43 20.46
CA VAL A 18 -9.00 29.96 20.35
C VAL A 18 -7.64 29.25 20.37
N ILE A 19 -6.60 29.85 19.79
CA ILE A 19 -5.26 29.22 19.70
C ILE A 19 -4.71 28.97 21.10
N GLY A 20 -4.28 27.73 21.35
CA GLY A 20 -3.78 27.24 22.64
C GLY A 20 -4.87 26.83 23.65
N THR A 21 -6.15 27.00 23.33
CA THR A 21 -7.26 26.57 24.21
C THR A 21 -7.63 25.10 23.96
N ARG A 22 -8.51 24.53 24.79
CA ARG A 22 -9.03 23.15 24.64
C ARG A 22 -10.50 23.16 24.20
N PRO A 23 -10.81 23.52 22.94
CA PRO A 23 -12.18 23.56 22.45
C PRO A 23 -12.79 22.15 22.42
N ILE A 24 -14.12 22.07 22.48
CA ILE A 24 -14.85 20.81 22.27
C ILE A 24 -14.63 20.35 20.83
N ARG A 25 -14.27 19.07 20.66
CA ARG A 25 -14.03 18.47 19.34
C ARG A 25 -15.34 18.39 18.56
N HIS A 26 -15.41 19.04 17.40
CA HIS A 26 -16.65 19.17 16.62
C HIS A 26 -17.23 17.82 16.15
N ASP A 27 -16.41 16.81 15.94
CA ASP A 27 -16.80 15.44 15.58
C ASP A 27 -17.09 14.54 16.80
N GLY A 28 -16.96 15.07 18.02
CA GLY A 28 -17.02 14.29 19.26
C GLY A 28 -18.40 13.70 19.51
N LEU A 29 -19.46 14.50 19.34
CA LEU A 29 -20.85 14.08 19.56
C LEU A 29 -21.24 12.91 18.66
N ASP A 30 -20.91 12.99 17.37
CA ASP A 30 -21.27 11.94 16.41
C ASP A 30 -20.54 10.62 16.70
N LYS A 31 -19.27 10.69 17.12
CA LYS A 31 -18.49 9.50 17.48
C LYS A 31 -19.02 8.79 18.73
N VAL A 32 -19.39 9.54 19.77
CA VAL A 32 -19.89 8.93 21.03
C VAL A 32 -21.35 8.48 20.95
N THR A 33 -22.12 8.98 19.97
CA THR A 33 -23.53 8.61 19.77
C THR A 33 -23.74 7.56 18.68
N GLY A 34 -22.67 7.12 17.99
CA GLY A 34 -22.75 6.18 16.88
C GLY A 34 -23.32 6.77 15.58
N ARG A 35 -23.33 8.11 15.45
CA ARG A 35 -23.80 8.82 14.25
C ARG A 35 -22.69 9.06 13.22
N ALA A 36 -21.43 9.01 13.66
CA ALA A 36 -20.29 9.15 12.76
C ALA A 36 -20.30 8.01 11.74
N ARG A 37 -20.15 8.35 10.45
CA ARG A 37 -20.10 7.37 9.37
C ARG A 37 -18.66 7.08 9.01
N TYR A 38 -18.32 5.80 9.03
CA TYR A 38 -17.06 5.25 8.57
C TYR A 38 -17.20 4.69 7.16
N ALA A 39 -16.09 4.38 6.49
CA ALA A 39 -16.12 3.92 5.10
C ALA A 39 -16.96 2.64 4.93
N ALA A 40 -16.94 1.75 5.92
CA ALA A 40 -17.73 0.52 5.95
C ALA A 40 -19.24 0.73 6.21
N ASP A 41 -19.68 1.93 6.62
CA ASP A 41 -21.07 2.27 6.89
C ASP A 41 -21.80 2.83 5.65
N VAL A 42 -21.09 2.98 4.54
CA VAL A 42 -21.66 3.45 3.29
C VAL A 42 -22.43 2.30 2.62
N ARG A 43 -23.65 2.59 2.17
CA ARG A 43 -24.56 1.65 1.51
C ARG A 43 -25.28 2.37 0.37
N PHE A 44 -25.34 1.72 -0.78
CA PHE A 44 -26.10 2.18 -1.95
C PHE A 44 -27.06 1.09 -2.45
N PRO A 45 -28.19 1.46 -3.06
CA PRO A 45 -29.03 0.51 -3.78
C PRO A 45 -28.22 -0.22 -4.85
N GLY A 46 -28.29 -1.55 -4.88
CA GLY A 46 -27.54 -2.37 -5.84
C GLY A 46 -26.02 -2.44 -5.62
N MET A 47 -25.51 -1.98 -4.46
CA MET A 47 -24.09 -2.05 -4.14
C MET A 47 -23.57 -3.49 -4.20
N LEU A 48 -22.44 -3.67 -4.89
CA LEU A 48 -21.70 -4.93 -4.94
C LEU A 48 -20.59 -4.94 -3.88
N TYR A 49 -20.19 -6.14 -3.50
CA TYR A 49 -19.14 -6.38 -2.52
C TYR A 49 -17.91 -6.95 -3.21
N GLY A 50 -16.77 -6.26 -3.01
CA GLY A 50 -15.47 -6.65 -3.51
C GLY A 50 -14.74 -7.59 -2.54
N LYS A 51 -14.18 -8.69 -3.06
CA LYS A 51 -13.23 -9.55 -2.34
C LYS A 51 -12.04 -9.87 -3.25
N VAL A 52 -10.86 -10.05 -2.65
CA VAL A 52 -9.60 -10.24 -3.39
C VAL A 52 -9.04 -11.62 -3.07
N LEU A 53 -8.80 -12.43 -4.10
CA LEU A 53 -8.00 -13.65 -3.99
C LEU A 53 -6.53 -13.22 -3.82
N ARG A 54 -5.88 -13.79 -2.81
CA ARG A 54 -4.49 -13.45 -2.48
C ARG A 54 -3.61 -14.68 -2.58
N SER A 55 -2.36 -14.48 -3.01
CA SER A 55 -1.39 -15.54 -3.17
C SER A 55 -1.04 -16.17 -1.81
N PRO A 56 -1.02 -17.51 -1.71
CA PRO A 56 -0.50 -18.20 -0.54
C PRO A 56 1.04 -18.34 -0.58
N HIS A 57 1.72 -17.83 -1.61
CA HIS A 57 3.16 -18.00 -1.81
C HIS A 57 3.91 -16.67 -1.70
N ALA A 58 5.07 -16.69 -1.06
CA ALA A 58 5.95 -15.53 -0.95
C ALA A 58 6.70 -15.23 -2.25
N HIS A 59 6.96 -16.26 -3.08
CA HIS A 59 7.59 -16.10 -4.39
C HIS A 59 7.11 -17.23 -5.31
N ALA A 60 6.42 -16.89 -6.40
CA ALA A 60 5.97 -17.88 -7.36
C ALA A 60 5.70 -17.25 -8.73
N ASN A 61 6.03 -17.94 -9.81
CA ASN A 61 5.50 -17.59 -11.13
C ASN A 61 4.03 -18.02 -11.22
N ILE A 62 3.20 -17.16 -11.79
CA ILE A 62 1.78 -17.46 -12.06
C ILE A 62 1.71 -18.02 -13.48
N LYS A 63 1.35 -19.29 -13.62
CA LYS A 63 1.25 -19.97 -14.92
C LYS A 63 -0.09 -19.70 -15.57
N SER A 64 -1.17 -19.78 -14.79
CA SER A 64 -2.53 -19.56 -15.26
C SER A 64 -3.44 -19.14 -14.09
N VAL A 65 -4.51 -18.40 -14.42
CA VAL A 65 -5.59 -18.02 -13.51
C VAL A 65 -6.91 -18.33 -14.22
N ASP A 66 -7.61 -19.37 -13.78
CA ASP A 66 -8.94 -19.72 -14.30
C ASP A 66 -10.03 -19.17 -13.37
N VAL A 67 -10.83 -18.26 -13.93
CA VAL A 67 -11.95 -17.59 -13.26
C VAL A 67 -13.32 -18.08 -13.74
N SER A 68 -13.36 -19.06 -14.65
CA SER A 68 -14.57 -19.49 -15.35
C SER A 68 -15.68 -19.96 -14.39
N LYS A 69 -15.32 -20.76 -13.38
CA LYS A 69 -16.25 -21.27 -12.36
C LYS A 69 -16.79 -20.14 -11.47
N ALA A 70 -15.94 -19.19 -11.10
CA ALA A 70 -16.34 -18.04 -10.31
C ALA A 70 -17.29 -17.12 -11.09
N LEU A 71 -17.02 -16.88 -12.37
CA LEU A 71 -17.90 -16.09 -13.26
C LEU A 71 -19.26 -16.75 -13.50
N ALA A 72 -19.32 -18.08 -13.51
CA ALA A 72 -20.56 -18.83 -13.69
C ALA A 72 -21.45 -18.88 -12.42
N MET A 73 -20.94 -18.46 -11.26
CA MET A 73 -21.68 -18.51 -10.00
C MET A 73 -22.76 -17.43 -9.95
N ASP A 74 -23.99 -17.81 -9.57
CA ASP A 74 -25.08 -16.85 -9.42
C ASP A 74 -24.76 -15.77 -8.37
N GLY A 75 -25.12 -14.53 -8.69
CA GLY A 75 -24.81 -13.35 -7.89
C GLY A 75 -23.40 -12.76 -8.09
N VAL A 76 -22.48 -13.44 -8.79
CA VAL A 76 -21.23 -12.83 -9.25
C VAL A 76 -21.51 -11.92 -10.46
N ARG A 77 -20.93 -10.72 -10.45
CA ARG A 77 -21.12 -9.72 -11.52
C ARG A 77 -19.86 -9.43 -12.31
N ALA A 78 -18.70 -9.57 -11.68
CA ALA A 78 -17.42 -9.44 -12.35
C ALA A 78 -16.34 -10.20 -11.58
N VAL A 79 -15.36 -10.73 -12.32
CA VAL A 79 -14.07 -11.15 -11.80
C VAL A 79 -13.02 -10.44 -12.64
N VAL A 80 -12.07 -9.76 -12.00
CA VAL A 80 -10.98 -9.04 -12.66
C VAL A 80 -9.63 -9.63 -12.26
N THR A 81 -8.71 -9.66 -13.20
CA THR A 81 -7.34 -10.16 -13.09
C THR A 81 -6.35 -9.12 -13.62
N SER A 82 -5.05 -9.43 -13.60
CA SER A 82 -4.04 -8.57 -14.25
C SER A 82 -4.30 -8.37 -15.75
N ALA A 83 -4.99 -9.32 -16.42
CA ALA A 83 -5.30 -9.27 -17.84
C ALA A 83 -6.29 -8.16 -18.20
N ASP A 84 -7.12 -7.73 -17.24
CA ASP A 84 -8.09 -6.64 -17.40
C ASP A 84 -7.46 -5.25 -17.18
N MET A 85 -6.20 -5.20 -16.74
CA MET A 85 -5.47 -3.96 -16.48
C MET A 85 -4.84 -3.42 -17.76
N GLY A 86 -4.82 -2.09 -17.89
CA GLY A 86 -4.14 -1.41 -19.00
C GLY A 86 -2.66 -1.75 -19.07
N GLN A 87 -2.14 -1.90 -20.29
CA GLN A 87 -0.70 -2.07 -20.51
C GLN A 87 0.01 -0.75 -20.19
N VAL A 88 0.91 -0.80 -19.20
CA VAL A 88 1.72 0.36 -18.79
C VAL A 88 3.18 0.09 -19.14
N ALA A 89 3.86 1.14 -19.62
CA ALA A 89 5.28 1.05 -19.94
C ALA A 89 6.10 0.77 -18.68
N ASP A 90 7.15 -0.02 -18.84
CA ASP A 90 8.17 -0.26 -17.83
C ASP A 90 9.09 0.95 -17.70
N LYS A 91 8.57 2.01 -17.06
CA LYS A 91 9.27 3.28 -16.89
C LYS A 91 9.02 3.85 -15.51
N ILE A 92 10.03 4.56 -15.01
CA ILE A 92 9.91 5.40 -13.82
C ILE A 92 9.19 6.69 -14.22
N GLN A 93 8.21 7.09 -13.42
CA GLN A 93 7.46 8.32 -13.59
C GLN A 93 7.34 9.02 -12.25
N GLU A 94 7.61 10.32 -12.24
CA GLU A 94 7.29 11.19 -11.09
C GLU A 94 5.77 11.21 -10.90
N MET A 95 5.34 10.72 -9.75
CA MET A 95 3.97 10.86 -9.24
C MET A 95 4.01 11.87 -8.08
N GLY A 96 2.89 12.52 -7.75
CA GLY A 96 2.90 13.64 -6.79
C GLY A 96 3.55 13.34 -5.42
N GLU A 97 3.58 12.06 -5.01
CA GLU A 97 4.19 11.61 -3.76
C GLU A 97 5.60 10.99 -3.92
N GLY A 98 6.12 10.90 -5.15
CA GLY A 98 7.45 10.37 -5.48
C GLY A 98 7.50 9.63 -6.82
N ALA A 99 8.71 9.21 -7.20
CA ALA A 99 8.93 8.43 -8.41
C ALA A 99 8.56 6.95 -8.22
N ALA A 100 7.79 6.38 -9.14
CA ALA A 100 7.47 4.96 -9.14
C ALA A 100 7.60 4.35 -10.55
N ASN A 101 7.96 3.07 -10.61
CA ASN A 101 7.88 2.32 -11.86
C ASN A 101 6.41 1.93 -12.12
N LEU A 102 5.84 2.40 -13.22
CA LEU A 102 4.41 2.22 -13.52
C LEU A 102 4.03 0.74 -13.69
N ARG A 103 4.91 -0.07 -14.29
CA ARG A 103 4.68 -1.51 -14.44
C ARG A 103 4.69 -2.21 -13.11
N HIS A 104 5.66 -1.92 -12.24
CA HIS A 104 5.70 -2.51 -10.90
C HIS A 104 4.47 -2.11 -10.07
N LEU A 105 3.99 -0.88 -10.21
CA LEU A 105 2.76 -0.42 -9.56
C LEU A 105 1.54 -1.22 -10.06
N LYS A 106 1.36 -1.33 -11.38
CA LYS A 106 0.25 -2.10 -11.98
C LYS A 106 0.30 -3.57 -11.58
N ASP A 107 1.48 -4.19 -11.65
CA ASP A 107 1.67 -5.59 -11.26
C ASP A 107 1.54 -5.81 -9.73
N ASN A 108 1.57 -4.74 -8.92
CA ASN A 108 1.28 -4.80 -7.48
C ASN A 108 -0.21 -4.58 -7.15
N ILE A 109 -1.03 -4.05 -8.07
CA ILE A 109 -2.49 -3.95 -7.91
C ILE A 109 -3.11 -5.35 -8.02
N LEU A 110 -2.80 -6.05 -9.11
CA LEU A 110 -3.10 -7.47 -9.32
C LEU A 110 -1.88 -8.11 -9.99
N ALA A 111 -1.36 -9.15 -9.36
CA ALA A 111 -0.17 -9.88 -9.79
C ALA A 111 -0.35 -10.42 -11.20
N ASP A 112 0.60 -10.09 -12.08
CA ASP A 112 0.58 -10.52 -13.48
C ASP A 112 1.29 -11.87 -13.66
N LYS A 113 2.62 -11.83 -13.82
CA LYS A 113 3.43 -13.02 -14.10
C LYS A 113 3.98 -13.69 -12.84
N LYS A 114 4.00 -12.97 -11.72
CA LYS A 114 4.72 -13.40 -10.52
C LYS A 114 4.06 -12.85 -9.26
N ALA A 115 3.87 -13.72 -8.26
CA ALA A 115 3.59 -13.35 -6.89
C ALA A 115 4.92 -13.07 -6.16
N LEU A 116 5.00 -11.92 -5.46
CA LEU A 116 6.25 -11.41 -4.86
C LEU A 116 6.22 -11.35 -3.33
N TYR A 117 5.09 -11.66 -2.71
CA TYR A 117 4.95 -11.75 -1.26
C TYR A 117 3.68 -12.52 -0.89
N PHE A 118 3.67 -13.08 0.32
CA PHE A 118 2.48 -13.74 0.85
C PHE A 118 1.35 -12.71 0.97
N GLY A 119 0.20 -13.01 0.37
CA GLY A 119 -0.92 -12.09 0.35
C GLY A 119 -0.98 -11.18 -0.89
N HIS A 120 -0.08 -11.32 -1.87
CA HIS A 120 -0.12 -10.55 -3.11
C HIS A 120 -1.46 -10.78 -3.84
N ALA A 121 -2.15 -9.71 -4.24
CA ALA A 121 -3.47 -9.80 -4.87
C ALA A 121 -3.37 -10.46 -6.25
N ILE A 122 -4.24 -11.43 -6.55
CA ILE A 122 -4.22 -12.21 -7.80
C ILE A 122 -5.42 -11.87 -8.68
N ALA A 123 -6.61 -11.90 -8.07
CA ALA A 123 -7.87 -11.62 -8.74
C ALA A 123 -8.82 -10.93 -7.76
N ALA A 124 -9.79 -10.16 -8.25
CA ALA A 124 -10.84 -9.58 -7.44
C ALA A 124 -12.22 -9.93 -7.98
N VAL A 125 -13.15 -10.23 -7.08
CA VAL A 125 -14.54 -10.57 -7.37
C VAL A 125 -15.45 -9.46 -6.88
N ALA A 126 -16.43 -9.08 -7.71
CA ALA A 126 -17.56 -8.26 -7.31
C ALA A 126 -18.86 -9.07 -7.35
N ALA A 127 -19.57 -9.16 -6.22
CA ALA A 127 -20.80 -9.95 -6.11
C ALA A 127 -21.91 -9.22 -5.32
N THR A 128 -23.13 -9.75 -5.39
CA THR A 128 -24.33 -9.15 -4.76
C THR A 128 -24.35 -9.25 -3.22
N SER A 129 -23.48 -10.07 -2.63
CA SER A 129 -23.30 -10.17 -1.18
C SER A 129 -21.84 -10.48 -0.83
N PRO A 130 -21.36 -10.14 0.38
CA PRO A 130 -20.00 -10.46 0.79
C PRO A 130 -19.76 -11.98 0.88
N GLN A 131 -20.79 -12.78 1.20
CA GLN A 131 -20.70 -14.24 1.27
C GLN A 131 -20.52 -14.85 -0.13
N ILE A 132 -21.28 -14.38 -1.13
CA ILE A 132 -21.13 -14.85 -2.51
C ILE A 132 -19.75 -14.49 -3.03
N ALA A 133 -19.27 -13.27 -2.76
CA ALA A 133 -17.91 -12.87 -3.15
C ALA A 133 -16.84 -13.79 -2.54
N GLU A 134 -17.00 -14.18 -1.28
CA GLU A 134 -16.06 -15.07 -0.58
C GLU A 134 -16.10 -16.52 -1.10
N GLU A 135 -17.28 -17.07 -1.37
CA GLU A 135 -17.41 -18.41 -1.99
C GLU A 135 -16.86 -18.43 -3.41
N ALA A 136 -17.10 -17.37 -4.19
CA ALA A 136 -16.58 -17.24 -5.56
C ALA A 136 -15.04 -17.24 -5.61
N LEU A 137 -14.35 -16.67 -4.61
CA LEU A 137 -12.89 -16.74 -4.55
C LEU A 137 -12.36 -18.18 -4.51
N LYS A 138 -13.10 -19.10 -3.86
CA LYS A 138 -12.69 -20.51 -3.74
C LYS A 138 -12.81 -21.28 -5.05
N LEU A 139 -13.56 -20.73 -6.02
CA LEU A 139 -13.76 -21.31 -7.35
C LEU A 139 -12.71 -20.85 -8.36
N ILE A 140 -11.86 -19.88 -8.00
CA ILE A 140 -10.77 -19.41 -8.85
C ILE A 140 -9.59 -20.38 -8.69
N GLU A 141 -9.13 -20.94 -9.79
CA GLU A 141 -8.00 -21.86 -9.81
C GLU A 141 -6.75 -21.12 -10.31
N VAL A 142 -5.66 -21.20 -9.54
CA VAL A 142 -4.39 -20.56 -9.89
C VAL A 142 -3.30 -21.59 -9.90
N GLU A 143 -2.59 -21.69 -11.03
CA GLU A 143 -1.45 -22.56 -11.18
C GLU A 143 -0.16 -21.79 -10.89
N TYR A 144 0.61 -22.28 -9.91
CA TYR A 144 1.87 -21.68 -9.49
C TYR A 144 3.05 -22.59 -9.79
N GLU A 145 4.15 -21.97 -10.22
CA GLU A 145 5.49 -22.53 -10.04
C GLU A 145 6.13 -21.80 -8.86
N VAL A 146 6.20 -22.48 -7.71
CA VAL A 146 6.75 -21.92 -6.47
C VAL A 146 8.26 -21.77 -6.61
N LEU A 147 8.77 -20.61 -6.22
CA LEU A 147 10.19 -20.26 -6.26
C LEU A 147 10.70 -20.05 -4.84
N ASP A 148 12.01 -20.16 -4.65
CA ASP A 148 12.63 -19.87 -3.35
C ASP A 148 12.47 -18.38 -3.03
N PRO A 149 11.83 -18.03 -1.89
CA PRO A 149 11.69 -16.65 -1.47
C PRO A 149 12.99 -16.16 -0.82
N VAL A 150 13.27 -14.86 -0.97
CA VAL A 150 14.31 -14.18 -0.20
C VAL A 150 13.65 -13.33 0.89
N MET A 151 13.88 -13.68 2.15
CA MET A 151 13.21 -13.08 3.31
C MET A 151 14.11 -12.17 4.14
N ASP A 152 15.36 -11.99 3.70
CA ASP A 152 16.36 -11.16 4.36
C ASP A 152 16.92 -10.15 3.37
N VAL A 153 16.91 -8.87 3.75
CA VAL A 153 17.31 -7.77 2.87
C VAL A 153 18.79 -7.83 2.52
N LEU A 154 19.66 -8.19 3.47
CA LEU A 154 21.11 -8.27 3.22
C LEU A 154 21.42 -9.45 2.29
N LYS A 155 20.80 -10.61 2.50
CA LYS A 155 20.91 -11.74 1.57
C LYS A 155 20.38 -11.43 0.18
N ALA A 156 19.32 -10.62 0.07
CA ALA A 156 18.81 -10.19 -1.22
C ALA A 156 19.81 -9.36 -2.03
N MET A 157 20.76 -8.69 -1.35
CA MET A 157 21.81 -7.87 -1.96
C MET A 157 23.02 -8.68 -2.43
N GLU A 158 23.15 -9.94 -2.00
CA GLU A 158 24.28 -10.80 -2.36
C GLU A 158 24.23 -11.22 -3.85
N ASP A 159 25.41 -11.44 -4.43
CA ASP A 159 25.54 -11.95 -5.79
C ASP A 159 24.91 -13.35 -5.89
N GLY A 160 24.04 -13.55 -6.88
CA GLY A 160 23.35 -14.83 -7.11
C GLY A 160 22.06 -15.03 -6.30
N ALA A 161 21.66 -14.06 -5.47
CA ALA A 161 20.36 -14.08 -4.82
C ALA A 161 19.21 -14.15 -5.86
N PRO A 162 18.10 -14.84 -5.55
CA PRO A 162 16.94 -14.87 -6.44
C PRO A 162 16.47 -13.46 -6.78
N LEU A 163 16.40 -13.16 -8.07
CA LEU A 163 15.95 -11.84 -8.55
C LEU A 163 14.43 -11.77 -8.52
N LEU A 164 13.90 -10.81 -7.76
CA LEU A 164 12.46 -10.54 -7.72
C LEU A 164 12.00 -9.95 -9.07
N HIS A 165 12.73 -8.92 -9.51
CA HIS A 165 12.50 -8.19 -10.75
C HIS A 165 13.72 -8.34 -11.69
N SER A 166 13.58 -9.08 -12.79
CA SER A 166 14.68 -9.35 -13.73
C SER A 166 15.17 -8.11 -14.49
N ASN A 167 14.31 -7.10 -14.61
CA ASN A 167 14.57 -5.80 -15.22
C ASN A 167 15.09 -4.76 -14.21
N MET A 168 15.04 -5.02 -12.91
CA MET A 168 15.52 -4.06 -11.91
C MET A 168 17.03 -3.90 -12.00
N ARG A 169 17.48 -2.65 -11.95
CA ARG A 169 18.88 -2.24 -11.97
C ARG A 169 19.09 -1.22 -10.86
N THR A 170 20.23 -1.25 -10.19
CA THR A 170 20.53 -0.24 -9.17
C THR A 170 20.71 1.10 -9.82
N ASP A 171 19.90 2.07 -9.41
CA ASP A 171 20.20 3.49 -9.62
C ASP A 171 21.23 3.94 -8.59
N ARG A 172 22.36 4.48 -9.06
CA ARG A 172 23.39 5.13 -8.24
C ARG A 172 23.61 6.55 -8.73
N PHE A 173 22.96 7.51 -8.09
CA PHE A 173 23.10 8.95 -8.41
C PHE A 173 22.74 9.27 -9.87
N GLY A 174 21.67 8.67 -10.41
CA GLY A 174 21.25 8.85 -11.79
C GLY A 174 22.00 7.96 -12.80
N ASN A 175 22.92 7.11 -12.34
CA ASN A 175 23.57 6.10 -13.16
C ASN A 175 22.92 4.73 -12.92
N THR A 176 22.22 4.25 -13.93
CA THR A 176 21.60 2.92 -13.91
C THR A 176 22.66 1.85 -14.16
N GLY A 177 22.81 0.91 -13.22
CA GLY A 177 23.72 -0.23 -13.36
C GLY A 177 23.34 -1.15 -14.52
N GLU A 178 24.31 -1.88 -15.07
CA GLU A 178 24.10 -2.77 -16.22
C GLU A 178 23.45 -4.11 -15.85
N LYS A 179 23.79 -4.62 -14.65
CA LYS A 179 23.39 -5.97 -14.20
C LYS A 179 22.10 -5.94 -13.37
N PRO A 180 21.21 -6.94 -13.55
CA PRO A 180 20.07 -7.13 -12.67
C PRO A 180 20.47 -7.30 -11.20
N THR A 181 19.65 -6.79 -10.30
CA THR A 181 19.88 -6.84 -8.85
C THR A 181 18.59 -6.56 -8.08
N ASN A 182 18.53 -7.00 -6.81
CA ASN A 182 17.46 -6.61 -5.90
C ASN A 182 17.70 -5.23 -5.23
N ILE A 183 18.84 -4.58 -5.48
CA ILE A 183 19.12 -3.23 -4.96
C ILE A 183 18.50 -2.20 -5.92
N ALA A 184 17.36 -1.63 -5.55
CA ALA A 184 16.67 -0.64 -6.38
C ALA A 184 17.44 0.69 -6.51
N ASN A 185 17.91 1.24 -5.39
CA ASN A 185 18.57 2.55 -5.34
C ASN A 185 19.69 2.56 -4.29
N HIS A 186 20.75 3.32 -4.55
CA HIS A 186 21.79 3.66 -3.59
C HIS A 186 21.90 5.18 -3.43
N ILE A 187 21.52 5.65 -2.25
CA ILE A 187 21.55 7.05 -1.87
C ILE A 187 22.70 7.25 -0.86
N LEU A 188 23.56 8.23 -1.10
CA LEU A 188 24.69 8.58 -0.24
C LEU A 188 24.59 10.03 0.18
N HIS A 189 24.51 10.25 1.48
CA HIS A 189 24.60 11.58 2.08
C HIS A 189 25.96 11.67 2.78
N LYS A 190 26.79 12.61 2.34
CA LYS A 190 28.09 12.89 2.95
C LYS A 190 28.12 14.34 3.41
N HIS A 191 28.69 14.57 4.58
CA HIS A 191 28.86 15.91 5.13
C HIS A 191 30.22 15.99 5.85
N GLY A 192 31.02 17.01 5.52
CA GLY A 192 32.36 17.18 6.07
C GLY A 192 33.40 16.17 5.56
N ASP A 193 34.49 16.04 6.31
CA ASP A 193 35.60 15.11 6.05
C ASP A 193 35.56 13.98 7.10
N LEU A 194 35.04 12.82 6.70
CA LEU A 194 34.89 11.66 7.58
C LEU A 194 36.25 11.06 7.95
N GLU A 195 37.20 11.01 7.02
CA GLU A 195 38.51 10.40 7.26
C GLU A 195 39.28 11.17 8.33
N LYS A 196 39.31 12.51 8.19
CA LYS A 196 39.87 13.39 9.21
C LYS A 196 39.15 13.24 10.55
N GLY A 197 37.81 13.24 10.54
CA GLY A 197 37.01 13.12 11.75
C GLY A 197 37.28 11.85 12.54
N PHE A 198 37.46 10.70 11.86
CA PHE A 198 37.84 9.44 12.51
C PHE A 198 39.31 9.44 12.98
N ALA A 199 40.23 10.05 12.23
CA ALA A 199 41.64 10.09 12.60
C ALA A 199 41.92 10.96 13.83
N GLU A 200 41.16 12.04 14.02
CA GLU A 200 41.31 12.97 15.15
C GLU A 200 40.51 12.54 16.41
N ALA A 201 39.72 11.48 16.33
CA ALA A 201 38.86 11.05 17.44
C ALA A 201 39.65 10.30 18.53
N ASP A 202 39.50 10.74 19.78
CA ASP A 202 40.06 10.02 20.95
C ASP A 202 39.38 8.66 21.18
N VAL A 203 38.10 8.54 20.80
CA VAL A 203 37.29 7.32 20.96
C VAL A 203 36.36 7.16 19.76
N VAL A 204 36.31 5.95 19.20
CA VAL A 204 35.36 5.54 18.16
C VAL A 204 34.42 4.48 18.71
N VAL A 205 33.11 4.68 18.59
CA VAL A 205 32.09 3.71 18.98
C VAL A 205 31.31 3.28 17.76
N GLU A 206 31.42 2.01 17.41
CA GLU A 206 30.68 1.40 16.31
C GLU A 206 29.61 0.44 16.84
N ARG A 207 28.38 0.57 16.33
CA ARG A 207 27.23 -0.27 16.68
C ARG A 207 26.36 -0.47 15.45
N GLU A 208 25.78 -1.66 15.35
CA GLU A 208 24.74 -1.96 14.38
C GLU A 208 23.38 -1.96 15.08
N PHE A 209 22.41 -1.26 14.51
CA PHE A 209 21.04 -1.21 15.01
C PHE A 209 20.09 -1.68 13.92
N ARG A 210 19.14 -2.54 14.29
CA ARG A 210 18.05 -3.00 13.41
C ARG A 210 16.73 -2.67 14.07
N THR A 211 15.83 -2.06 13.32
CA THR A 211 14.46 -1.78 13.76
C THR A 211 13.53 -2.80 13.13
N GLU A 212 12.62 -3.36 13.93
CA GLU A 212 11.63 -4.30 13.43
C GLU A 212 10.62 -3.65 12.49
N MET A 213 10.07 -4.44 11.58
CA MET A 213 8.92 -4.03 10.78
C MET A 213 7.69 -3.93 11.69
N VAL A 214 7.06 -2.76 11.73
CA VAL A 214 5.83 -2.52 12.49
C VAL A 214 4.72 -2.02 11.56
N HIS A 215 3.48 -2.39 11.88
CA HIS A 215 2.30 -1.91 11.20
C HIS A 215 1.55 -0.94 12.11
N GLN A 216 0.94 0.11 11.55
CA GLN A 216 0.32 1.21 12.29
C GLN A 216 -0.84 0.75 13.21
N GLY A 217 -1.45 -0.39 12.92
CA GLY A 217 -2.42 -1.04 13.81
C GLY A 217 -3.70 -0.23 14.03
N TYR A 218 -4.16 0.51 13.01
CA TYR A 218 -5.42 1.25 13.07
C TYR A 218 -6.61 0.33 13.36
N ILE A 219 -7.56 0.82 14.16
CA ILE A 219 -8.75 0.05 14.59
C ILE A 219 -9.77 -0.09 13.44
N GLU A 220 -9.88 0.91 12.57
CA GLU A 220 -10.69 0.85 11.35
C GLU A 220 -9.84 0.28 10.21
N PRO A 221 -10.15 -0.92 9.68
CA PRO A 221 -9.45 -1.45 8.51
C PRO A 221 -9.72 -0.62 7.26
N HIS A 222 -8.79 -0.63 6.30
CA HIS A 222 -8.98 0.03 5.01
C HIS A 222 -10.27 -0.44 4.32
N SER A 223 -11.10 0.52 3.92
CA SER A 223 -12.34 0.30 3.19
C SER A 223 -12.54 1.43 2.18
N SER A 224 -13.10 1.10 1.03
CA SER A 224 -13.44 2.07 -0.01
C SER A 224 -14.77 1.68 -0.65
N THR A 225 -15.55 2.69 -1.04
CA THR A 225 -16.76 2.53 -1.83
C THR A 225 -16.65 3.41 -3.05
N ALA A 226 -16.67 2.81 -4.23
CA ALA A 226 -16.71 3.51 -5.50
C ALA A 226 -18.15 3.57 -6.03
N VAL A 227 -18.55 4.72 -6.55
CA VAL A 227 -19.82 4.92 -7.25
C VAL A 227 -19.49 5.54 -8.59
N TYR A 228 -19.84 4.84 -9.66
CA TYR A 228 -19.76 5.36 -11.02
C TYR A 228 -21.16 5.74 -11.47
N LYS A 229 -21.36 7.01 -11.80
CA LYS A 229 -22.66 7.54 -12.20
C LYS A 229 -22.88 7.39 -13.70
N PRO A 230 -24.14 7.29 -14.15
CA PRO A 230 -24.47 7.17 -15.58
C PRO A 230 -23.98 8.34 -16.45
N ASP A 231 -23.71 9.51 -15.85
CA ASP A 231 -23.19 10.69 -16.53
C ASP A 231 -21.66 10.65 -16.73
N GLY A 232 -21.00 9.56 -16.31
CA GLY A 232 -19.57 9.35 -16.44
C GLY A 232 -18.73 9.93 -15.30
N THR A 233 -19.36 10.35 -14.20
CA THR A 233 -18.68 10.87 -12.99
C THR A 233 -18.59 9.87 -11.84
#